data_AF-A0A1C8ZVH3-F1
#
_entry.id   AF-A0A1C8ZVH3-F1
#
_cell.length_a   1.000
_cell.length_b   1.000
_cell.length_c   1.000
_cell.angle_alpha   90.00
_cell.angle_beta   90.00
_cell.angle_gamma   90.00
#
_symmetry.space_group_name_H-M   'P 1'
#
loop_
_entity.id
_entity.type
_entity.pdbx_description
1 polymer ?
#
loop_
_entity_poly.entity_id
_entity_poly.type
_entity_poly.pdbx_seq_one_letter_code
_entity_poly.pdbx_strand_id
1 'polypeptide(L)'
;MKARAEVIIYSIIIVIGLLSWVFFPIWYLKSINYSQYLTPLGFEIFFFNRSFTLISPLTLSALVFLITSFIIPLVWRSSKYSLYSSTLASLLGLAMIINSLIFQQRYLSFHGYSVLPTPNGAFYIFFPSEESFTFPFYLMIVSIIISILNSITRASWLPVGRLTLLERIVNDVYEKGVINALTNYFDRFGVKYALTNDRVLQVGKVMIGNDERLNVFFPSTETVVFGKKYVAYINKDGEIKYLNIDDGIKLTLAKSIEEAEIVKNEERMMYGE
;
A
#
# COMPACT_ATOMS: atom_id res chain seq x y z
N MET A 1 -5.76 -11.41 12.13
CA MET A 1 -5.59 -10.70 10.84
C MET A 1 -4.68 -9.49 11.06
N LYS A 2 -3.45 -9.50 10.53
CA LYS A 2 -2.45 -8.43 10.72
C LYS A 2 -2.87 -7.17 9.94
N ALA A 3 -2.65 -5.99 10.51
CA ALA A 3 -2.87 -4.73 9.80
C ALA A 3 -1.84 -4.61 8.66
N ARG A 4 -2.27 -4.09 7.51
CA ARG A 4 -1.39 -3.90 6.35
C ARG A 4 -0.38 -2.79 6.64
N ALA A 5 0.85 -2.93 6.14
CA ALA A 5 1.93 -1.99 6.39
C ALA A 5 1.58 -0.56 5.96
N GLU A 6 0.85 -0.41 4.85
CA GLU A 6 0.40 0.87 4.31
C GLU A 6 -0.54 1.62 5.25
N VAL A 7 -1.44 0.88 5.92
CA VAL A 7 -2.36 1.43 6.93
C VAL A 7 -1.58 1.83 8.17
N ILE A 8 -0.58 1.04 8.56
CA ILE A 8 0.30 1.34 9.70
C ILE A 8 1.12 2.60 9.44
N ILE A 9 1.70 2.75 8.24
CA ILE A 9 2.47 3.94 7.86
C ILE A 9 1.60 5.20 7.93
N TYR A 10 0.41 5.16 7.33
CA TYR A 10 -0.57 6.24 7.46
C TYR A 10 -0.86 6.58 8.93
N SER A 11 -1.13 5.54 9.73
CA SER A 11 -1.47 5.65 11.14
C SER A 11 -0.36 6.29 11.97
N ILE A 12 0.89 5.95 11.68
CA ILE A 12 2.06 6.54 12.35
C ILE A 12 2.17 8.02 12.00
N ILE A 13 2.06 8.37 10.72
CA ILE A 13 2.23 9.75 10.25
C ILE A 13 1.14 10.66 10.83
N ILE A 14 -0.12 10.23 10.83
CA ILE A 14 -1.20 11.05 11.39
C ILE A 14 -1.08 11.22 12.90
N VAL A 15 -0.64 10.19 13.63
CA VAL A 15 -0.40 10.30 15.09
C VAL A 15 0.75 11.26 15.38
N ILE A 16 1.86 11.17 14.63
CA ILE A 16 2.96 12.14 14.77
C ILE A 16 2.47 13.55 14.43
N GLY A 17 1.65 13.70 13.38
CA GLY A 17 1.04 14.98 13.02
C GLY A 17 0.18 15.56 14.14
N LEU A 18 -0.72 14.77 14.71
CA LEU A 18 -1.58 15.18 15.82
C LEU A 18 -0.80 15.52 17.09
N LEU A 19 0.19 14.69 17.46
CA LEU A 19 1.05 14.96 18.60
C LEU A 19 1.87 16.22 18.38
N SER A 20 2.42 16.40 17.18
CA SER A 20 3.17 17.62 16.85
C SER A 20 2.29 18.86 16.92
N TRP A 21 1.01 18.77 16.56
CA TRP A 21 0.07 19.90 16.62
C TRP A 21 -0.21 20.36 18.06
N VAL A 22 -0.13 19.46 19.05
CA VAL A 22 -0.26 19.82 20.47
C VAL A 22 0.88 20.75 20.91
N PHE A 23 2.08 20.56 20.38
CA PHE A 23 3.27 21.33 20.78
C PHE A 23 3.60 22.48 19.84
N PHE A 24 3.20 22.38 18.57
CA PHE A 24 3.50 23.36 17.53
C PHE A 24 2.21 23.76 16.79
N PRO A 25 1.94 25.05 16.60
CA PRO A 25 0.71 25.49 15.94
C PRO A 25 0.78 25.20 14.45
N ILE A 26 -0.30 24.74 13.82
CA ILE A 26 -0.36 24.43 12.38
C ILE A 26 0.03 25.64 11.51
N TRP A 27 -0.40 26.82 11.96
CA TRP A 27 -0.21 28.09 11.30
C TRP A 27 0.10 29.14 12.36
N TYR A 28 0.94 30.11 12.00
CA TYR A 28 1.14 31.28 12.80
C TYR A 28 1.19 32.55 11.97
N LEU A 29 0.78 33.63 12.63
CA LEU A 29 1.01 35.01 12.23
C LEU A 29 1.81 35.66 13.33
N LYS A 30 2.99 36.22 13.01
CA LYS A 30 3.88 36.83 14.00
C LYS A 30 4.23 38.25 13.62
N SER A 31 4.16 39.15 14.59
CA SER A 31 4.63 40.52 14.55
C SER A 31 5.33 40.86 15.88
N ILE A 32 5.80 42.11 16.02
CA ILE A 32 6.57 42.59 17.18
C ILE A 32 5.76 42.48 18.48
N ASN A 33 4.51 42.99 18.48
CA ASN A 33 3.64 43.05 19.66
C ASN A 33 2.34 42.25 19.49
N TYR A 34 2.23 41.49 18.41
CA TYR A 34 1.05 40.72 18.06
C TYR A 34 1.43 39.38 17.46
N SER A 35 0.81 38.30 17.91
CA SER A 35 0.92 37.01 17.23
C SER A 35 -0.34 36.19 17.37
N GLN A 36 -0.69 35.44 16.34
CA GLN A 36 -1.77 34.46 16.35
C GLN A 36 -1.20 33.07 16.04
N TYR A 37 -1.72 32.06 16.73
CA TYR A 37 -1.30 30.68 16.56
C TYR A 37 -2.53 29.78 16.46
N LEU A 38 -2.57 28.93 15.42
CA LEU A 38 -3.64 27.95 15.25
C LEU A 38 -3.28 26.64 15.99
N THR A 39 -3.81 26.51 17.19
CA THR A 39 -3.63 25.35 18.07
C THR A 39 -4.80 24.37 17.94
N PRO A 40 -4.73 23.16 18.53
CA PRO A 40 -5.86 22.23 18.54
C PRO A 40 -7.13 22.80 19.18
N LEU A 41 -6.98 23.68 20.18
CA LEU A 41 -8.09 24.30 20.90
C LEU A 41 -8.70 25.48 20.16
N GLY A 42 -7.93 26.14 19.29
CA GLY A 42 -8.37 27.30 18.53
C GLY A 42 -7.25 28.31 18.31
N PHE A 43 -7.61 29.58 18.24
CA PHE A 43 -6.65 30.66 18.02
C PHE A 43 -6.09 31.14 19.35
N GLU A 44 -4.80 30.98 19.55
CA GLU A 44 -4.08 31.63 20.62
C GLU A 44 -3.54 32.97 20.11
N ILE A 45 -4.01 34.06 20.70
CA ILE A 45 -3.72 35.42 20.30
C ILE A 45 -2.89 36.07 21.42
N PHE A 46 -1.70 36.52 21.08
CA PHE A 46 -0.85 37.30 21.96
C PHE A 46 -0.87 38.76 21.52
N PHE A 47 -1.08 39.65 22.48
CA PHE A 47 -1.11 41.08 22.27
C PHE A 47 -0.49 41.78 23.48
N PHE A 48 0.60 42.53 23.27
CA PHE A 48 1.34 43.26 24.33
C PHE A 48 1.53 42.45 25.64
N ASN A 49 2.19 41.29 25.55
CA ASN A 49 2.45 40.36 26.67
C ASN A 49 1.21 39.79 27.38
N ARG A 50 0.02 39.91 26.80
CA ARG A 50 -1.18 39.19 27.22
C ARG A 50 -1.52 38.13 26.20
N SER A 51 -1.85 36.93 26.67
CA SER A 51 -2.39 35.85 25.84
C SER A 51 -3.90 35.73 26.03
N PHE A 52 -4.58 35.42 24.95
CA PHE A 52 -6.01 35.13 24.91
C PHE A 52 -6.26 33.94 23.99
N THR A 53 -7.04 32.97 24.45
CA THR A 53 -7.40 31.81 23.64
C THR A 53 -8.85 31.93 23.17
N LEU A 54 -9.03 32.09 21.87
CA LEU A 54 -10.33 31.99 21.21
C LEU A 54 -10.58 30.53 20.84
N ILE A 55 -11.40 29.85 21.63
CA ILE A 55 -11.79 28.46 21.37
C ILE A 55 -12.53 28.39 20.04
N SER A 56 -12.06 27.51 19.14
CA SER A 56 -12.65 27.33 17.81
C SER A 56 -13.33 25.97 17.70
N PRO A 57 -14.65 25.92 17.51
CA PRO A 57 -15.35 24.66 17.22
C PRO A 57 -14.81 23.95 15.97
N LEU A 58 -14.24 24.71 15.01
CA LEU A 58 -13.67 24.18 13.78
C LEU A 58 -12.39 23.39 14.05
N THR A 59 -11.47 23.90 14.88
CA THR A 59 -10.23 23.16 15.19
C THR A 59 -10.51 21.91 16.00
N LEU A 60 -11.47 21.98 16.94
CA LEU A 60 -11.93 20.82 17.69
C LEU A 60 -12.56 19.77 16.78
N SER A 61 -13.41 20.20 15.84
CA SER A 61 -14.00 19.29 14.84
C SER A 61 -12.92 18.66 13.95
N ALA A 62 -11.91 19.44 13.55
CA ALA A 62 -10.77 18.94 12.78
C ALA A 62 -10.05 17.81 13.52
N LEU A 63 -9.78 18.01 14.82
CA LEU A 63 -9.14 17.01 15.66
C LEU A 63 -9.98 15.74 15.77
N VAL A 64 -11.29 15.84 15.96
CA VAL A 64 -12.20 14.68 15.97
C VAL A 64 -12.16 13.93 14.64
N PHE A 65 -12.22 14.63 13.51
CA PHE A 65 -12.17 14.01 12.18
C PHE A 65 -10.82 13.34 11.88
N LEU A 66 -9.71 13.93 12.31
CA LEU A 66 -8.38 13.34 12.15
C LEU A 66 -8.15 12.14 13.08
N ILE A 67 -8.65 12.17 14.31
CA ILE A 67 -8.61 11.01 15.20
C ILE A 67 -9.46 9.87 14.66
N THR A 68 -10.67 10.17 14.19
CA THR A 68 -11.55 9.15 13.61
C THR A 68 -10.97 8.56 12.33
N SER A 69 -10.32 9.36 11.48
CA SER A 69 -9.64 8.83 10.30
C SER A 69 -8.52 7.85 10.64
N PHE A 70 -7.78 8.07 11.74
CA PHE A 70 -6.80 7.13 12.26
C PHE A 70 -7.44 5.83 12.80
N ILE A 71 -8.54 5.94 13.54
CA ILE A 71 -9.18 4.80 14.23
C ILE A 71 -9.90 3.86 13.24
N ILE A 72 -10.62 4.40 12.27
CA ILE A 72 -11.46 3.64 11.33
C ILE A 72 -10.71 2.46 10.67
N PRO A 73 -9.55 2.64 10.02
CA PRO A 73 -8.84 1.56 9.34
C PRO A 73 -8.18 0.58 10.32
N LEU A 74 -7.98 0.96 11.58
CA LEU A 74 -7.44 0.08 12.62
C LEU A 74 -8.50 -0.80 13.26
N VAL A 75 -9.72 -0.30 13.44
CA VAL A 75 -10.84 -1.05 14.04
C VAL A 75 -11.59 -1.84 12.95
N TRP A 76 -11.95 -1.19 11.84
CA TRP A 76 -12.74 -1.79 10.77
C TRP A 76 -11.86 -2.31 9.63
N ARG A 77 -11.08 -3.37 9.90
CA ARG A 77 -10.08 -3.91 8.94
C ARG A 77 -10.67 -4.75 7.79
N SER A 78 -11.93 -5.14 7.91
CA SER A 78 -12.52 -6.17 7.04
C SER A 78 -12.91 -5.66 5.65
N SER A 79 -13.04 -4.35 5.45
CA SER A 79 -13.67 -3.80 4.26
C SER A 79 -12.90 -2.65 3.62
N LYS A 80 -13.04 -2.55 2.29
CA LYS A 80 -12.53 -1.42 1.49
C LYS A 80 -13.18 -0.10 1.90
N TYR A 81 -14.43 -0.15 2.38
CA TYR A 81 -15.16 1.03 2.84
C TYR A 81 -14.46 1.73 4.01
N SER A 82 -13.72 0.98 4.83
CA SER A 82 -12.94 1.56 5.92
C SER A 82 -11.85 2.53 5.42
N LEU A 83 -11.19 2.21 4.30
CA LEU A 83 -10.20 3.09 3.69
C LEU A 83 -10.84 4.36 3.10
N TYR A 84 -12.03 4.23 2.53
CA TYR A 84 -12.80 5.37 2.00
C TYR A 84 -13.28 6.29 3.12
N SER A 85 -13.85 5.72 4.18
CA SER A 85 -14.30 6.47 5.36
C SER A 85 -13.13 7.16 6.09
N SER A 86 -11.98 6.49 6.21
CA SER A 86 -10.74 7.09 6.71
C SER A 86 -10.36 8.32 5.88
N THR A 87 -10.35 8.19 4.55
CA THR A 87 -9.97 9.28 3.65
C THR A 87 -10.95 10.45 3.76
N LEU A 88 -12.25 10.17 3.76
CA LEU A 88 -13.29 11.18 3.90
C LEU A 88 -13.17 11.93 5.23
N ALA A 89 -12.95 11.21 6.34
CA ALA A 89 -12.71 11.83 7.64
C ALA A 89 -11.44 12.71 7.63
N SER A 90 -10.34 12.25 7.03
CA SER A 90 -9.12 13.05 6.92
C SER A 90 -9.32 14.35 6.12
N LEU A 91 -10.09 14.29 5.03
CA LEU A 91 -10.43 15.45 4.20
C LEU A 91 -11.34 16.43 4.92
N LEU A 92 -12.32 15.93 5.69
CA LEU A 92 -13.15 16.77 6.56
C LEU A 92 -12.30 17.47 7.63
N GLY A 93 -11.34 16.76 8.22
CA GLY A 93 -10.38 17.34 9.16
C GLY A 93 -9.62 18.52 8.56
N LEU A 94 -9.07 18.35 7.35
CA LEU A 94 -8.40 19.43 6.63
C LEU A 94 -9.35 20.57 6.28
N ALA A 95 -10.57 20.27 5.83
CA ALA A 95 -11.57 21.29 5.50
C ALA A 95 -11.90 22.17 6.71
N MET A 96 -11.97 21.58 7.92
CA MET A 96 -12.18 22.35 9.15
C MET A 96 -10.98 23.25 9.50
N ILE A 97 -9.75 22.80 9.24
CA ILE A 97 -8.54 23.63 9.40
C ILE A 97 -8.57 24.81 8.41
N ILE A 98 -8.86 24.55 7.14
CA ILE A 98 -8.97 25.60 6.11
C ILE A 98 -10.07 26.59 6.47
N ASN A 99 -11.24 26.11 6.91
CA ASN A 99 -12.33 26.98 7.35
C ASN A 99 -11.94 27.83 8.57
N SER A 100 -11.08 27.32 9.46
CA SER A 100 -10.54 28.12 10.57
C SER A 100 -9.70 29.27 10.04
N LEU A 101 -8.86 29.03 9.03
CA LEU A 101 -8.05 30.08 8.39
C LEU A 101 -8.93 31.09 7.64
N ILE A 102 -9.98 30.64 6.94
CA ILE A 102 -10.96 31.53 6.31
C ILE A 102 -11.66 32.39 7.37
N PHE A 103 -12.03 31.81 8.50
CA PHE A 103 -12.60 32.55 9.63
C PHE A 103 -11.62 33.63 10.13
N GLN A 104 -10.35 33.27 10.30
CA GLN A 104 -9.31 34.22 10.70
C GLN A 104 -9.19 35.37 9.69
N GLN A 105 -9.10 35.07 8.39
CA GLN A 105 -8.95 36.09 7.35
C GLN A 105 -10.19 37.01 7.24
N ARG A 106 -11.39 36.47 7.51
CA ARG A 106 -12.64 37.22 7.35
C ARG A 106 -13.04 38.03 8.58
N TYR A 107 -12.74 37.53 9.77
CA TYR A 107 -13.24 38.10 11.02
C TYR A 107 -12.15 38.66 11.93
N LEU A 108 -10.91 38.19 11.79
CA LEU A 108 -9.76 38.67 12.55
C LEU A 108 -8.81 39.52 11.71
N SER A 109 -9.12 39.72 10.43
CA SER A 109 -8.42 40.63 9.52
C SER A 109 -9.42 41.45 8.72
N PHE A 110 -9.15 42.74 8.54
CA PHE A 110 -9.97 43.66 7.76
C PHE A 110 -9.08 44.68 7.04
N HIS A 111 -9.03 44.65 5.71
CA HIS A 111 -8.21 45.55 4.87
C HIS A 111 -6.73 45.67 5.32
N GLY A 112 -6.13 44.56 5.77
CA GLY A 112 -4.75 44.53 6.26
C GLY A 112 -4.57 44.90 7.74
N TYR A 113 -5.65 45.30 8.43
CA TYR A 113 -5.66 45.51 9.87
C TYR A 113 -6.07 44.23 10.59
N SER A 114 -5.38 43.89 11.68
CA SER A 114 -5.81 42.85 12.61
C SER A 114 -6.95 43.37 13.47
N VAL A 115 -8.02 42.60 13.58
CA VAL A 115 -9.20 42.92 14.40
C VAL A 115 -9.08 42.21 15.74
N LEU A 116 -8.94 42.98 16.81
CA LEU A 116 -8.93 42.48 18.18
C LEU A 116 -10.30 42.72 18.83
N PRO A 117 -11.10 41.67 19.07
CA PRO A 117 -12.36 41.81 19.78
C PRO A 117 -12.10 42.17 21.25
N THR A 118 -12.90 43.08 21.78
CA THR A 118 -12.93 43.49 23.19
C THR A 118 -14.36 43.40 23.72
N PRO A 119 -14.58 43.36 25.04
CA PRO A 119 -15.93 43.29 25.60
C PRO A 119 -16.87 44.40 25.11
N ASN A 120 -16.33 45.56 24.73
CA ASN A 120 -17.11 46.75 24.36
C ASN A 120 -17.05 47.08 22.86
N GLY A 121 -16.40 46.27 22.02
CA GLY A 121 -16.20 46.59 20.60
C GLY A 121 -15.01 45.87 19.97
N ALA A 122 -14.37 46.47 18.97
CA ALA A 122 -13.18 45.91 18.34
C ALA A 122 -12.13 47.00 18.06
N PHE A 123 -10.85 46.66 18.26
CA PHE A 123 -9.73 47.50 17.85
C PHE A 123 -9.15 47.01 16.52
N TYR A 124 -8.90 47.94 15.61
CA TYR A 124 -8.19 47.68 14.35
C TYR A 124 -6.76 48.14 14.49
N ILE A 125 -5.81 47.23 14.29
CA ILE A 125 -4.39 47.57 14.42
C ILE A 125 -3.64 47.00 13.22
N PHE A 126 -2.87 47.86 12.57
CA PHE A 126 -1.97 47.45 11.52
C PHE A 126 -0.63 47.03 12.13
N PHE A 127 -0.21 45.82 11.81
CA PHE A 127 1.09 45.30 12.19
C PHE A 127 1.74 44.65 10.95
N PRO A 128 3.00 44.99 10.62
CA PRO A 128 3.75 44.18 9.66
C PRO A 128 3.88 42.77 10.25
N SER A 129 3.36 41.78 9.54
CA SER A 129 3.26 40.41 10.05
C SER A 129 3.83 39.42 9.05
N GLU A 130 4.43 38.36 9.59
CA GLU A 130 4.88 37.20 8.85
C GLU A 130 3.91 36.06 9.11
N GLU A 131 3.38 35.48 8.02
CA GLU A 131 2.50 34.33 8.07
C GLU A 131 3.23 33.09 7.55
N SER A 132 3.11 31.97 8.25
CA SER A 132 3.63 30.71 7.72
C SER A 132 2.95 29.48 8.33
N PHE A 133 3.13 28.36 7.64
CA PHE A 133 2.71 27.03 8.09
C PHE A 133 3.90 26.29 8.71
N THR A 134 3.60 25.46 9.70
CA THR A 134 4.63 24.72 10.44
C THR A 134 4.59 23.22 10.11
N PHE A 135 5.54 22.48 10.69
CA PHE A 135 5.69 21.04 10.53
C PHE A 135 4.39 20.21 10.66
N PRO A 136 3.53 20.38 11.69
CA PRO A 136 2.25 19.69 11.78
C PRO A 136 1.37 19.79 10.53
N PHE A 137 1.33 20.97 9.90
CA PHE A 137 0.53 21.18 8.68
C PHE A 137 1.00 20.25 7.56
N TYR A 138 2.31 20.21 7.31
CA TYR A 138 2.89 19.38 6.26
C TYR A 138 2.68 17.89 6.53
N LEU A 139 2.79 17.45 7.79
CA LEU A 139 2.48 16.07 8.17
C LEU A 139 1.02 15.70 7.89
N MET A 140 0.08 16.61 8.16
CA MET A 140 -1.32 16.39 7.84
C MET A 140 -1.55 16.25 6.33
N ILE A 141 -0.92 17.10 5.51
CA ILE A 141 -1.00 16.99 4.05
C ILE A 141 -0.44 15.66 3.56
N VAL A 142 0.74 15.26 4.04
CA VAL A 142 1.35 13.96 3.69
C VAL A 142 0.43 12.81 4.11
N SER A 143 -0.17 12.89 5.30
CA SER A 143 -1.09 11.85 5.79
C SER A 143 -2.31 11.71 4.87
N ILE A 144 -2.86 12.81 4.36
CA ILE A 144 -4.01 12.81 3.44
C ILE A 144 -3.63 12.21 2.10
N ILE A 145 -2.47 12.56 1.55
CA ILE A 145 -1.96 11.97 0.30
C ILE A 145 -1.86 10.45 0.44
N ILE A 146 -1.31 9.96 1.56
CA ILE A 146 -1.19 8.53 1.83
C ILE A 146 -2.58 7.90 2.05
N SER A 147 -3.52 8.58 2.71
CA SER A 147 -4.89 8.08 2.86
C SER A 147 -5.59 7.93 1.50
N ILE A 148 -5.44 8.91 0.63
CA ILE A 148 -5.97 8.86 -0.75
C ILE A 148 -5.33 7.71 -1.52
N LEU A 149 -4.01 7.55 -1.44
CA LEU A 149 -3.30 6.45 -2.06
C LEU A 149 -3.79 5.09 -1.54
N ASN A 150 -4.00 4.97 -0.23
CA ASN A 150 -4.57 3.80 0.42
C ASN A 150 -5.98 3.51 -0.08
N SER A 151 -6.82 4.52 -0.21
CA SER A 151 -8.18 4.42 -0.75
C SER A 151 -8.16 3.90 -2.20
N ILE A 152 -7.40 4.54 -3.09
CA ILE A 152 -7.35 4.23 -4.52
C ILE A 152 -6.76 2.85 -4.78
N THR A 153 -5.59 2.56 -4.19
CA THR A 153 -4.86 1.30 -4.41
C THR A 153 -5.33 0.18 -3.48
N ARG A 154 -6.34 0.44 -2.65
CA ARG A 154 -6.87 -0.49 -1.64
C ARG A 154 -5.77 -0.97 -0.68
N ALA A 155 -4.90 -0.06 -0.26
CA ALA A 155 -3.74 -0.30 0.60
C ALA A 155 -2.89 -1.46 0.07
N SER A 156 -2.40 -1.29 -1.17
CA SER A 156 -1.58 -2.30 -1.84
C SER A 156 -0.48 -1.76 -2.73
N TRP A 157 -0.05 -0.54 -2.44
CA TRP A 157 1.02 0.14 -3.16
C TRP A 157 2.42 -0.22 -2.65
N LEU A 158 2.54 -0.87 -1.48
CA LEU A 158 3.81 -1.45 -1.05
C LEU A 158 3.92 -2.91 -1.55
N PRO A 159 5.01 -3.28 -2.23
CA PRO A 159 5.26 -4.67 -2.61
C PRO A 159 5.73 -5.54 -1.43
N VAL A 160 5.82 -4.99 -0.22
CA VAL A 160 6.34 -5.66 0.97
C VAL A 160 5.43 -6.83 1.36
N GLY A 161 5.96 -8.06 1.25
CA GLY A 161 5.25 -9.29 1.64
C GLY A 161 4.38 -9.92 0.54
N ARG A 162 4.46 -9.43 -0.70
CA ARG A 162 3.89 -10.15 -1.87
C ARG A 162 4.97 -11.00 -2.51
N LEU A 163 4.90 -12.31 -2.30
CA LEU A 163 5.70 -13.26 -3.08
C LEU A 163 5.38 -13.03 -4.57
N THR A 164 6.43 -12.87 -5.39
CA THR A 164 6.27 -12.92 -6.85
C THR A 164 5.62 -14.25 -7.26
N LEU A 165 5.06 -14.36 -8.48
CA LEU A 165 4.51 -15.64 -8.96
C LEU A 165 5.54 -16.75 -8.82
N LEU A 166 6.79 -16.47 -9.17
CA LEU A 166 7.89 -17.41 -9.05
C LEU A 166 8.20 -17.76 -7.58
N GLU A 167 8.32 -16.78 -6.69
CA GLU A 167 8.55 -17.02 -5.26
C GLU A 167 7.40 -17.81 -4.63
N ARG A 168 6.15 -17.58 -5.07
CA ARG A 168 4.99 -18.33 -4.59
C ARG A 168 5.03 -19.78 -5.07
N ILE A 169 5.38 -20.01 -6.35
CA ILE A 169 5.55 -21.35 -6.90
C ILE A 169 6.69 -22.07 -6.18
N VAL A 170 7.84 -21.41 -5.99
CA VAL A 170 8.99 -21.93 -5.24
C VAL A 170 8.58 -22.31 -3.82
N ASN A 171 7.87 -21.43 -3.10
CA ASN A 171 7.41 -21.72 -1.74
C ASN A 171 6.42 -22.89 -1.71
N ASP A 172 5.47 -22.94 -2.65
CA ASP A 172 4.54 -24.07 -2.79
C ASP A 172 5.28 -25.38 -3.12
N VAL A 173 6.34 -25.35 -3.93
CA VAL A 173 7.18 -26.51 -4.25
C VAL A 173 7.90 -27.02 -2.98
N TYR A 174 8.40 -26.12 -2.13
CA TYR A 174 9.01 -26.49 -0.85
C TYR A 174 7.99 -27.04 0.16
N GLU A 175 6.80 -26.45 0.26
CA GLU A 175 5.79 -26.84 1.26
C GLU A 175 4.97 -28.08 0.87
N LYS A 176 4.58 -28.19 -0.41
CA LYS A 176 3.61 -29.20 -0.91
C LYS A 176 4.24 -30.26 -1.79
N GLY A 177 5.50 -30.06 -2.19
CA GLY A 177 6.21 -30.90 -3.15
C GLY A 177 5.97 -30.46 -4.60
N VAL A 178 6.96 -30.74 -5.45
CA VAL A 178 7.05 -30.31 -6.87
C VAL A 178 5.78 -30.63 -7.65
N ILE A 179 5.31 -31.87 -7.58
CA ILE A 179 4.18 -32.36 -8.39
C ILE A 179 2.88 -31.65 -8.01
N ASN A 180 2.55 -31.63 -6.70
CA ASN A 180 1.34 -30.99 -6.20
C ASN A 180 1.35 -29.47 -6.38
N ALA A 181 2.52 -28.84 -6.29
CA ALA A 181 2.65 -27.42 -6.58
C ALA A 181 2.36 -27.18 -8.07
N LEU A 182 3.07 -27.87 -8.97
CA LEU A 182 2.94 -27.67 -10.41
C LEU A 182 1.55 -28.02 -10.95
N THR A 183 0.89 -29.09 -10.49
CA THR A 183 -0.50 -29.41 -10.90
C THR A 183 -1.46 -28.26 -10.58
N ASN A 184 -1.42 -27.74 -9.34
CA ASN A 184 -2.25 -26.61 -8.92
C ASN A 184 -2.04 -25.37 -9.80
N TYR A 185 -0.82 -25.15 -10.28
CA TYR A 185 -0.52 -24.05 -11.19
C TYR A 185 -0.96 -24.36 -12.62
N PHE A 186 -0.76 -25.57 -13.12
CA PHE A 186 -1.22 -25.98 -14.45
C PHE A 186 -2.75 -25.95 -14.58
N ASP A 187 -3.48 -26.37 -13.55
CA ASP A 187 -4.95 -26.23 -13.50
C ASP A 187 -5.37 -24.76 -13.60
N ARG A 188 -4.66 -23.85 -12.92
CA ARG A 188 -4.91 -22.41 -12.97
C ARG A 188 -4.56 -21.78 -14.32
N PHE A 189 -3.54 -22.30 -15.00
CA PHE A 189 -3.11 -21.84 -16.31
C PHE A 189 -3.88 -22.53 -17.46
N GLY A 190 -4.73 -23.51 -17.17
CA GLY A 190 -5.46 -24.28 -18.18
C GLY A 190 -4.57 -25.20 -19.02
N VAL A 191 -3.42 -25.62 -18.47
CA VAL A 191 -2.48 -26.52 -19.14
C VAL A 191 -2.94 -27.96 -18.92
N LYS A 192 -3.22 -28.70 -20.00
CA LYS A 192 -3.54 -30.13 -19.92
C LYS A 192 -2.28 -30.91 -19.52
N TYR A 193 -2.40 -31.77 -18.50
CA TYR A 193 -1.33 -32.67 -18.07
C TYR A 193 -1.87 -34.07 -17.82
N ALA A 194 -0.99 -35.07 -17.88
CA ALA A 194 -1.26 -36.44 -17.47
C ALA A 194 -0.38 -36.78 -16.25
N LEU A 195 -0.93 -37.56 -15.32
CA LEU A 195 -0.27 -37.89 -14.07
C LEU A 195 -0.04 -39.41 -14.03
N THR A 196 1.22 -39.83 -13.97
CA THR A 196 1.62 -41.24 -14.00
C THR A 196 2.17 -41.62 -12.64
N ASN A 197 1.49 -42.55 -11.95
CA ASN A 197 1.86 -43.12 -10.65
C ASN A 197 2.11 -42.09 -9.54
N ASP A 198 1.41 -40.94 -9.54
CA ASP A 198 1.55 -39.85 -8.55
C ASP A 198 2.96 -39.24 -8.41
N ARG A 199 3.87 -39.61 -9.32
CA ARG A 199 5.31 -39.31 -9.23
C ARG A 199 5.88 -38.66 -10.48
N VAL A 200 5.17 -38.75 -11.59
CA VAL A 200 5.58 -38.16 -12.86
C VAL A 200 4.40 -37.39 -13.43
N LEU A 201 4.66 -36.13 -13.79
CA LEU A 201 3.74 -35.24 -14.44
C LEU A 201 4.18 -35.08 -15.89
N GLN A 202 3.29 -35.37 -16.83
CA GLN A 202 3.55 -35.27 -18.26
C GLN A 202 2.74 -34.12 -18.87
N VAL A 203 3.42 -33.18 -19.51
CA VAL A 203 2.80 -32.10 -20.30
C VAL A 203 3.25 -32.27 -21.74
N GLY A 204 2.38 -32.80 -22.61
CA GLY A 204 2.75 -33.16 -23.97
C GLY A 204 3.92 -34.14 -24.01
N LYS A 205 5.06 -33.69 -24.54
CA LYS A 205 6.33 -34.45 -24.64
C LYS A 205 7.31 -34.14 -23.50
N VAL A 206 6.92 -33.36 -22.47
CA VAL A 206 7.79 -33.04 -21.34
C VAL A 206 7.39 -33.89 -20.15
N MET A 207 8.33 -34.64 -19.59
CA MET A 207 8.15 -35.40 -18.35
C MET A 207 8.80 -34.69 -17.16
N ILE A 208 8.07 -34.56 -16.06
CA ILE A 208 8.50 -33.87 -14.84
C ILE A 208 8.40 -34.85 -13.67
N GLY A 209 9.50 -35.10 -12.94
CA GLY A 209 9.50 -36.05 -11.82
C GLY A 209 10.36 -35.60 -10.64
N ASN A 210 10.20 -36.29 -9.52
CA ASN A 210 10.74 -35.88 -8.21
C ASN A 210 11.81 -36.83 -7.64
N ASP A 211 12.45 -37.67 -8.47
CA ASP A 211 13.36 -38.71 -7.98
C ASP A 211 14.51 -39.03 -8.95
N GLU A 212 15.70 -39.30 -8.40
CA GLU A 212 16.93 -39.72 -9.10
C GLU A 212 16.79 -41.14 -9.71
N ARG A 213 15.69 -41.83 -9.41
CA ARG A 213 15.34 -43.17 -9.88
C ARG A 213 14.26 -43.21 -10.95
N LEU A 214 14.00 -42.11 -11.64
CA LEU A 214 13.49 -42.27 -13.01
C LEU A 214 14.51 -43.16 -13.73
N ASN A 215 14.05 -44.25 -14.33
CA ASN A 215 14.85 -45.01 -15.28
C ASN A 215 15.09 -44.08 -16.49
N VAL A 216 16.02 -43.15 -16.34
CA VAL A 216 16.54 -42.20 -17.33
C VAL A 216 17.34 -42.94 -18.40
N PHE A 217 17.17 -44.26 -18.52
CA PHE A 217 18.05 -45.05 -19.35
C PHE A 217 17.95 -44.67 -20.82
N PHE A 218 16.79 -44.23 -21.35
CA PHE A 218 16.71 -43.55 -22.66
C PHE A 218 15.43 -42.71 -22.77
N PRO A 219 15.42 -41.42 -22.44
CA PRO A 219 14.25 -40.59 -22.69
C PRO A 219 14.19 -40.22 -24.17
N SER A 220 13.15 -40.67 -24.88
CA SER A 220 12.81 -40.21 -26.24
C SER A 220 12.18 -38.80 -26.24
N THR A 221 12.10 -38.18 -25.07
CA THR A 221 11.29 -36.99 -24.75
C THR A 221 12.01 -36.11 -23.72
N GLU A 222 11.82 -34.79 -23.77
CA GLU A 222 12.46 -33.87 -22.81
C GLU A 222 12.03 -34.21 -21.38
N THR A 223 12.99 -34.28 -20.46
CA THR A 223 12.72 -34.70 -19.07
C THR A 223 13.32 -33.70 -18.08
N VAL A 224 12.52 -33.26 -17.11
CA VAL A 224 12.93 -32.41 -16.00
C VAL A 224 12.81 -33.20 -14.69
N VAL A 225 13.93 -33.42 -14.01
CA VAL A 225 13.98 -34.17 -12.75
C VAL A 225 14.37 -33.23 -11.62
N PHE A 226 13.46 -33.03 -10.67
CA PHE A 226 13.70 -32.25 -9.48
C PHE A 226 14.37 -33.11 -8.40
N GLY A 227 15.63 -32.82 -8.10
CA GLY A 227 16.35 -33.39 -6.97
C GLY A 227 16.30 -32.49 -5.73
N LYS A 228 16.90 -32.95 -4.62
CA LYS A 228 16.91 -32.21 -3.35
C LYS A 228 17.69 -30.89 -3.37
N LYS A 229 18.67 -30.77 -4.27
CA LYS A 229 19.58 -29.60 -4.35
C LYS A 229 19.69 -28.99 -5.74
N TYR A 230 19.41 -29.76 -6.78
CA TYR A 230 19.53 -29.35 -8.18
C TYR A 230 18.39 -29.97 -8.97
N VAL A 231 18.12 -29.37 -10.14
CA VAL A 231 17.18 -29.87 -11.14
C VAL A 231 18.00 -30.35 -12.33
N ALA A 232 17.84 -31.60 -12.73
CA ALA A 232 18.45 -32.14 -13.93
C ALA A 232 17.47 -31.97 -15.10
N TYR A 233 17.88 -31.22 -16.11
CA TYR A 233 17.18 -31.13 -17.39
C TYR A 233 17.88 -32.00 -18.42
N ILE A 234 17.12 -32.85 -19.10
CA ILE A 234 17.60 -33.74 -20.14
C ILE A 234 16.92 -33.35 -21.44
N ASN A 235 17.70 -32.84 -22.37
CA ASN A 235 17.21 -32.39 -23.67
C ASN A 235 16.90 -33.59 -24.60
N LYS A 236 16.22 -33.37 -25.72
CA LYS A 236 15.88 -34.40 -26.74
C LYS A 236 17.13 -35.15 -27.25
N ASP A 237 18.27 -34.47 -27.27
CA ASP A 237 19.56 -35.01 -27.74
C ASP A 237 20.33 -35.78 -26.65
N GLY A 238 19.75 -35.93 -25.45
CA GLY A 238 20.35 -36.65 -24.32
C GLY A 238 21.37 -35.84 -23.51
N GLU A 239 21.57 -34.56 -23.83
CA GLU A 239 22.42 -33.68 -23.03
C GLU A 239 21.78 -33.37 -21.68
N ILE A 240 22.56 -33.53 -20.60
CA ILE A 240 22.13 -33.30 -19.22
C ILE A 240 22.67 -31.96 -18.73
N LYS A 241 21.77 -31.06 -18.32
CA LYS A 241 22.10 -29.77 -17.70
C LYS A 241 21.58 -29.72 -16.27
N TYR A 242 22.46 -29.41 -15.33
CA TYR A 242 22.10 -29.19 -13.93
C TYR A 242 21.78 -27.71 -13.70
N LEU A 243 20.62 -27.46 -13.09
CA LEU A 243 20.08 -26.14 -12.81
C LEU A 243 19.78 -26.01 -11.31
N ASN A 244 19.76 -24.77 -10.82
CA ASN A 244 19.19 -24.49 -9.50
C ASN A 244 17.67 -24.66 -9.55
N ILE A 245 17.04 -24.87 -8.39
CA ILE A 245 15.58 -25.10 -8.27
C ILE A 245 14.78 -23.98 -8.95
N ASP A 246 15.16 -22.73 -8.74
CA ASP A 246 14.46 -21.58 -9.33
C ASP A 246 14.49 -21.59 -10.86
N ASP A 247 15.66 -21.89 -11.45
CA ASP A 247 15.81 -21.95 -12.90
C ASP A 247 15.17 -23.21 -13.49
N GLY A 248 15.15 -24.31 -12.74
CA GLY A 248 14.41 -25.52 -13.07
C GLY A 248 12.89 -25.29 -13.12
N ILE A 249 12.34 -24.54 -12.16
CA ILE A 249 10.91 -24.14 -12.16
C ILE A 249 10.60 -23.25 -13.37
N LYS A 250 11.43 -22.25 -13.66
CA LYS A 250 11.25 -21.38 -14.85
C LYS A 250 11.24 -22.19 -16.13
N LEU A 251 12.22 -23.09 -16.28
CA LEU A 251 12.34 -23.93 -17.46
C LEU A 251 11.11 -24.83 -17.62
N THR A 252 10.67 -25.45 -16.53
CA THR A 252 9.49 -26.33 -16.51
C THR A 252 8.25 -25.57 -16.97
N LEU A 253 8.00 -24.39 -16.40
CA LEU A 253 6.86 -23.56 -16.79
C LEU A 253 6.94 -23.12 -18.25
N ALA A 254 8.10 -22.66 -18.70
CA ALA A 254 8.31 -22.23 -20.08
C ALA A 254 8.04 -23.37 -21.08
N LYS A 255 8.58 -24.56 -20.81
CA LYS A 255 8.43 -25.73 -21.67
C LYS A 255 7.02 -26.31 -21.65
N SER A 256 6.39 -26.36 -20.48
CA SER A 256 5.00 -26.81 -20.36
C SER A 256 4.01 -25.87 -21.05
N ILE A 257 4.27 -24.56 -21.06
CA ILE A 257 3.44 -23.59 -21.78
C ILE A 257 3.68 -23.71 -23.30
N GLU A 258 4.94 -23.81 -23.73
CA GLU A 258 5.31 -24.01 -25.14
C GLU A 258 4.60 -25.23 -25.73
N GLU A 259 4.65 -26.38 -25.03
CA GLU A 259 3.98 -27.59 -25.52
C GLU A 259 2.45 -27.55 -25.41
N ALA A 260 1.90 -26.87 -24.41
CA ALA A 260 0.45 -26.66 -24.34
C ALA A 260 -0.07 -25.82 -25.52
N GLU A 261 0.74 -24.86 -26.00
CA GLU A 261 0.42 -24.03 -27.16
C GLU A 261 0.54 -24.80 -28.47
N ILE A 262 1.57 -25.65 -28.61
CA ILE A 262 1.73 -26.55 -29.76
C ILE A 262 0.54 -27.50 -29.87
N VAL A 263 0.18 -28.21 -28.79
CA VAL A 263 -0.95 -29.14 -28.77
C VAL A 263 -2.27 -28.44 -29.11
N LYS A 264 -2.48 -27.23 -28.59
CA LYS A 264 -3.68 -26.43 -28.90
C LYS A 264 -3.75 -26.02 -30.37
N ASN A 265 -2.60 -25.70 -30.99
CA ASN A 265 -2.55 -25.36 -32.42
C ASN A 265 -2.71 -26.58 -33.32
N GLU A 266 -2.19 -27.74 -32.93
CA GLU A 266 -2.43 -29.01 -33.62
C GLU A 266 -3.91 -29.44 -33.54
N GLU A 267 -4.55 -29.30 -32.37
CA GLU A 267 -5.99 -29.53 -32.19
C GLU A 267 -6.82 -28.59 -33.09
N ARG A 268 -6.44 -27.31 -33.20
CA ARG A 268 -7.09 -26.35 -34.11
C ARG A 268 -6.92 -26.71 -35.59
N MET A 269 -5.74 -27.16 -35.99
CA MET A 269 -5.48 -27.57 -37.38
C MET A 269 -6.17 -28.90 -37.75
N MET A 270 -6.37 -29.80 -36.78
CA MET A 270 -7.07 -31.08 -37.00
C MET A 270 -8.59 -30.96 -36.98
N TYR A 271 -9.14 -30.02 -36.21
CA TYR A 271 -10.60 -29.87 -36.05
C TYR A 271 -11.24 -28.67 -36.76
N GLY A 272 -10.45 -27.83 -37.45
CA GLY A 272 -10.94 -26.82 -38.41
C GLY A 272 -12.11 -25.97 -37.89
N GLU A 273 -11.81 -24.94 -37.11
CA GLU A 273 -12.61 -23.71 -37.10
C GLU A 273 -11.99 -22.68 -38.06
#